data_AF-A0A9X0HL40-F1
#
_entry.id   AF-A0A9X0HL40-F1
#
_cell.length_a   1.000
_cell.length_b   1.000
_cell.length_c   1.000
_cell.angle_alpha   90.00
_cell.angle_beta   90.00
_cell.angle_gamma   90.00
#
_symmetry.space_group_name_H-M   'P 1'
#
loop_
_entity.id
_entity.type
_entity.pdbx_description
1 polymer ?
#
loop_
_entity_poly.entity_id
_entity_poly.type
_entity_poly.pdbx_seq_one_letter_code
_entity_poly.pdbx_strand_id
1 'polypeptide(L)'
;MKRIFWLPLAFALSYVAAAQPAPARLVPCRKGNQWGYADRQGRMVLPLRYDEAGPFVDEVAWVRIGKCYGYIDGGGNTITPVHFEQASNFQQGRATVVLKGETFDIDVSGHRLTEPREQPEEDYLAQGDPLRRDGKVGFRFSVGNAVVPPVYDEVRDLYHDGLLLVRQGPKWGVLDNRGRQRLPLTFDNIRATEQNGYAYPIVEQQGRFGYLGPNGKLIIKPKYAAAEPFVAGVARVTTPEGKVGYVDDEGREYFD
;
A
#
# COMPACT_ATOMS: atom_id res chain seq x y z
N MET A 1 74.64 -30.22 -16.13
CA MET A 1 73.97 -29.00 -16.62
C MET A 1 72.51 -29.35 -16.88
N LYS A 2 71.56 -28.85 -16.07
CA LYS A 2 70.55 -27.81 -16.43
C LYS A 2 69.60 -28.27 -17.57
N ARG A 3 68.27 -28.34 -17.50
CA ARG A 3 67.25 -27.71 -16.63
C ARG A 3 65.94 -28.51 -16.73
N ILE A 4 65.23 -28.72 -15.62
CA ILE A 4 63.82 -29.19 -15.61
C ILE A 4 62.94 -27.94 -15.48
N PHE A 5 62.04 -27.75 -16.46
CA PHE A 5 61.00 -26.72 -16.42
C PHE A 5 59.83 -27.22 -15.56
N TRP A 6 59.51 -26.49 -14.50
CA TRP A 6 58.24 -26.62 -13.78
C TRP A 6 57.22 -25.68 -14.43
N LEU A 7 56.10 -26.23 -14.93
CA LEU A 7 54.89 -25.45 -15.18
C LEU A 7 54.11 -25.36 -13.85
N PRO A 8 53.77 -24.16 -13.34
CA PRO A 8 52.78 -24.08 -12.28
C PRO A 8 51.39 -24.27 -12.90
N LEU A 9 50.67 -25.28 -12.41
CA LEU A 9 49.25 -25.48 -12.68
C LEU A 9 48.48 -24.37 -11.96
N ALA A 10 48.03 -23.36 -12.70
CA ALA A 10 47.17 -22.30 -12.17
C ALA A 10 45.76 -22.86 -11.95
N PHE A 11 45.39 -23.11 -10.70
CA PHE A 11 43.99 -23.33 -10.31
C PHE A 11 43.26 -21.98 -10.43
N ALA A 12 42.52 -21.79 -11.52
CA ALA A 12 41.55 -20.72 -11.60
C ALA A 12 40.37 -21.09 -10.70
N LEU A 13 40.29 -20.49 -9.50
CA LEU A 13 39.05 -20.45 -8.74
C LEU A 13 38.07 -19.58 -9.53
N SER A 14 37.17 -20.22 -10.28
CA SER A 14 36.01 -19.54 -10.83
C SER A 14 35.11 -19.12 -9.67
N TYR A 15 35.09 -17.82 -9.38
CA TYR A 15 34.10 -17.23 -8.50
C TYR A 15 32.73 -17.40 -9.17
N VAL A 16 31.93 -18.36 -8.72
CA VAL A 16 30.50 -18.35 -9.03
C VAL A 16 29.92 -17.28 -8.12
N ALA A 17 29.69 -16.08 -8.66
CA ALA A 17 28.82 -15.12 -8.01
C ALA A 17 27.43 -15.78 -7.93
N ALA A 18 27.08 -16.31 -6.77
CA ALA A 18 25.71 -16.68 -6.50
C ALA A 18 24.87 -15.42 -6.71
N ALA A 19 23.95 -15.47 -7.67
CA ALA A 19 22.94 -14.44 -7.82
C ALA A 19 22.31 -14.23 -6.45
N GLN A 20 22.46 -13.02 -5.89
CA GLN A 20 21.75 -12.67 -4.67
C GLN A 20 20.27 -12.94 -4.93
N PRO A 21 19.56 -13.66 -4.04
CA PRO A 21 18.12 -13.79 -4.19
C PRO A 21 17.52 -12.39 -4.28
N ALA A 22 16.61 -12.19 -5.22
CA ALA A 22 15.79 -10.97 -5.33
C ALA A 22 15.40 -10.50 -3.91
N PRO A 23 15.44 -9.19 -3.60
CA PRO A 23 15.27 -8.70 -2.24
C PRO A 23 14.01 -9.34 -1.66
N ALA A 24 14.22 -10.22 -0.68
CA ALA A 24 13.11 -10.90 -0.01
C ALA A 24 12.24 -9.77 0.52
N ARG A 25 10.99 -9.65 0.05
CA ARG A 25 10.06 -8.61 0.49
C ARG A 25 9.92 -8.76 2.01
N LEU A 26 10.66 -7.94 2.75
CA LEU A 26 10.77 -8.02 4.18
C LEU A 26 9.49 -7.50 4.79
N VAL A 27 8.97 -8.24 5.75
CA VAL A 27 7.74 -7.88 6.46
C VAL A 27 8.15 -7.37 7.84
N PRO A 28 7.69 -6.18 8.26
CA PRO A 28 7.93 -5.71 9.62
C PRO A 28 7.36 -6.72 10.61
N CYS A 29 8.18 -7.11 11.60
CA CYS A 29 7.80 -8.07 12.63
C CYS A 29 8.17 -7.51 14.00
N ARG A 30 7.41 -7.90 15.03
CA ARG A 30 7.60 -7.41 16.39
C ARG A 30 7.82 -8.58 17.35
N LYS A 31 8.67 -8.37 18.35
CA LYS A 31 8.81 -9.26 19.50
C LYS A 31 9.04 -8.41 20.75
N GLY A 32 8.15 -8.52 21.73
CA GLY A 32 8.13 -7.60 22.87
C GLY A 32 7.79 -6.17 22.44
N ASN A 33 8.60 -5.18 22.81
CA ASN A 33 8.38 -3.78 22.45
C ASN A 33 9.24 -3.27 21.30
N GLN A 34 9.99 -4.16 20.64
CA GLN A 34 10.89 -3.79 19.57
C GLN A 34 10.45 -4.39 18.24
N TRP A 35 10.63 -3.62 17.18
CA TRP A 35 10.37 -3.98 15.80
C TRP A 35 11.67 -4.27 15.06
N GLY A 36 11.57 -5.21 14.13
CA GLY A 36 12.59 -5.62 13.18
C GLY A 36 11.89 -6.10 11.90
N TYR A 37 12.58 -6.89 11.09
CA TYR A 37 12.01 -7.41 9.85
C TYR A 37 12.30 -8.88 9.65
N ALA A 38 11.33 -9.61 9.10
CA ALA A 38 11.45 -11.01 8.77
C ALA A 38 11.23 -11.25 7.26
N ASP A 39 11.73 -12.37 6.77
CA ASP A 39 11.40 -12.85 5.43
C ASP A 39 10.00 -13.50 5.40
N ARG A 40 9.59 -13.93 4.19
CA ARG A 40 8.30 -14.60 3.97
C ARG A 40 8.15 -15.94 4.69
N GLN A 41 9.24 -16.53 5.17
CA GLN A 41 9.23 -17.75 5.97
C GLN A 41 9.18 -17.45 7.48
N GLY A 42 9.05 -16.18 7.86
CA GLY A 42 9.04 -15.72 9.26
C GLY A 42 10.41 -15.72 9.91
N ARG A 43 11.49 -15.89 9.15
CA ARG A 43 12.86 -15.83 9.68
C ARG A 43 13.25 -14.37 9.83
N MET A 44 13.69 -13.98 11.02
CA MET A 44 14.17 -12.62 11.28
C MET A 44 15.42 -12.33 10.44
N VAL A 45 15.36 -11.26 9.65
CA VAL A 45 16.43 -10.77 8.77
C VAL A 45 17.05 -9.49 9.33
N LEU A 46 16.23 -8.51 9.74
CA LEU A 46 16.70 -7.29 10.39
C LEU A 46 16.36 -7.33 11.88
N PRO A 47 17.29 -6.94 12.76
CA PRO A 47 17.16 -7.11 14.20
C PRO A 47 16.06 -6.24 14.80
N LEU A 48 15.52 -6.70 15.93
CA LEU A 48 14.53 -6.00 16.74
C LEU A 48 15.18 -4.81 17.48
N ARG A 49 15.29 -3.67 16.81
CA ARG A 49 15.98 -2.48 17.37
C ARG A 49 15.22 -1.16 17.23
N TYR A 50 14.03 -1.21 16.64
CA TYR A 50 13.21 -0.03 16.39
C TYR A 50 12.01 0.01 17.33
N ASP A 51 11.54 1.20 17.69
CA ASP A 51 10.31 1.35 18.48
C ASP A 51 9.08 1.11 17.60
N GLU A 52 9.17 1.46 16.32
CA GLU A 52 8.22 1.16 15.24
C GLU A 52 8.97 1.01 13.92
N ALA A 53 8.38 0.27 12.98
CA ALA A 53 8.93 0.02 11.66
C ALA A 53 7.80 -0.02 10.62
N GLY A 54 7.97 0.71 9.51
CA GLY A 54 7.07 0.71 8.37
C GLY A 54 7.34 -0.43 7.40
N PRO A 55 6.42 -0.72 6.47
CA PRO A 55 6.66 -1.69 5.41
C PRO A 55 7.69 -1.15 4.39
N PHE A 56 8.35 -2.05 3.67
CA PHE A 56 9.18 -1.68 2.53
C PHE A 56 8.30 -1.31 1.32
N VAL A 57 8.41 -0.06 0.86
CA VAL A 57 7.81 0.47 -0.36
C VAL A 57 8.93 1.07 -1.19
N ASP A 58 8.98 0.76 -2.49
CA ASP A 58 10.10 1.18 -3.37
C ASP A 58 11.48 0.81 -2.79
N GLU A 59 11.58 -0.36 -2.14
CA GLU A 59 12.79 -0.89 -1.48
C GLU A 59 13.27 -0.13 -0.23
N VAL A 60 12.48 0.84 0.24
CA VAL A 60 12.78 1.67 1.40
C VAL A 60 11.70 1.55 2.48
N ALA A 61 12.09 1.56 3.74
CA ALA A 61 11.16 1.59 4.87
C ALA A 61 11.54 2.68 5.88
N TRP A 62 10.54 3.36 6.45
CA TRP A 62 10.78 4.22 7.60
C TRP A 62 10.89 3.38 8.87
N VAL A 63 11.69 3.85 9.82
CA VAL A 63 11.84 3.29 11.17
C VAL A 63 11.80 4.42 12.18
N ARG A 64 11.27 4.12 13.37
CA ARG A 64 11.17 5.08 14.47
C ARG A 64 12.07 4.65 15.63
N ILE A 65 12.85 5.60 16.16
CA ILE A 65 13.60 5.45 17.40
C ILE A 65 13.33 6.71 18.24
N GLY A 66 12.83 6.51 19.46
CA GLY A 66 12.27 7.57 20.27
C GLY A 66 11.11 8.26 19.55
N LYS A 67 11.17 9.58 19.40
CA LYS A 67 10.12 10.36 18.71
C LYS A 67 10.44 10.65 17.24
N CYS A 68 11.60 10.20 16.76
CA CYS A 68 12.09 10.57 15.44
C CYS A 68 12.04 9.39 14.47
N TYR A 69 11.91 9.72 13.19
CA TYR A 69 11.86 8.80 12.07
C TYR A 69 13.10 8.94 11.18
N GLY A 70 13.48 7.85 10.54
CA GLY A 70 14.50 7.82 9.47
C GLY A 70 14.19 6.67 8.51
N TYR A 71 14.94 6.56 7.41
CA TYR A 71 14.70 5.53 6.38
C TYR A 71 15.86 4.56 6.28
N ILE A 72 15.53 3.30 5.99
CA ILE A 72 16.48 2.21 5.76
C ILE A 72 16.18 1.47 4.45
N ASP A 73 17.21 0.85 3.87
CA ASP A 73 17.06 -0.09 2.76
C ASP A 73 16.77 -1.53 3.24
N GLY A 74 16.53 -2.45 2.30
CA GLY A 74 16.27 -3.87 2.59
C GLY A 74 17.42 -4.61 3.26
N GLY A 75 18.65 -4.07 3.23
CA GLY A 75 19.80 -4.57 3.98
C GLY A 75 19.87 -4.02 5.41
N GLY A 76 19.00 -3.09 5.78
CA GLY A 76 19.02 -2.38 7.05
C GLY A 76 20.05 -1.25 7.11
N ASN A 77 20.61 -0.84 5.96
CA ASN A 77 21.49 0.31 5.87
C ASN A 77 20.67 1.59 5.98
N THR A 78 21.22 2.60 6.64
CA THR A 78 20.58 3.90 6.82
C THR A 78 20.61 4.70 5.52
N ILE A 79 19.44 5.04 5.00
CA ILE A 79 19.27 5.98 3.87
C ILE A 79 19.23 7.41 4.41
N THR A 80 18.43 7.63 5.46
CA THR A 80 18.43 8.91 6.20
C THR A 80 18.64 8.66 7.68
N PRO A 81 19.35 9.55 8.40
CA PRO A 81 19.42 9.48 9.85
C PRO A 81 18.02 9.54 10.48
N VAL A 82 17.90 9.01 11.70
CA VAL A 82 16.66 9.09 12.48
C VAL A 82 16.55 10.48 13.11
N HIS A 83 16.01 11.43 12.37
CA HIS A 83 15.93 12.84 12.76
C HIS A 83 14.63 13.55 12.36
N PHE A 84 13.76 12.91 11.59
CA PHE A 84 12.50 13.51 11.18
C PHE A 84 11.47 13.44 12.29
N GLU A 85 10.66 14.49 12.44
CA GLU A 85 9.55 14.53 13.41
C GLU A 85 8.36 13.70 12.90
N GLN A 86 8.19 13.61 11.58
CA GLN A 86 7.20 12.79 10.89
C GLN A 86 7.78 12.26 9.57
N ALA A 87 7.32 11.08 9.16
CA ALA A 87 7.71 10.44 7.90
C ALA A 87 6.52 9.65 7.32
N SER A 88 6.28 9.77 6.00
CA SER A 88 5.31 8.96 5.28
C SER A 88 5.95 7.71 4.65
N ASN A 89 5.12 6.81 4.11
CA ASN A 89 5.65 5.83 3.16
C ASN A 89 6.04 6.52 1.85
N PHE A 90 6.90 5.86 1.08
CA PHE A 90 7.14 6.24 -0.31
C PHE A 90 5.91 5.98 -1.18
N GLN A 91 5.62 6.90 -2.10
CA GLN A 91 4.59 6.80 -3.13
C GLN A 91 5.12 7.43 -4.40
N GLN A 92 5.15 6.67 -5.49
CA GLN A 92 5.66 7.15 -6.79
C GLN A 92 7.07 7.76 -6.64
N GLY A 93 7.94 7.12 -5.85
CA GLY A 93 9.32 7.56 -5.64
C GLY A 93 9.51 8.76 -4.68
N ARG A 94 8.46 9.21 -3.98
CA ARG A 94 8.52 10.35 -3.05
C ARG A 94 7.98 10.00 -1.67
N ALA A 95 8.58 10.53 -0.60
CA ALA A 95 8.03 10.49 0.75
C ALA A 95 8.03 11.88 1.38
N THR A 96 6.96 12.24 2.07
CA THR A 96 6.85 13.51 2.78
C THR A 96 7.40 13.35 4.20
N VAL A 97 8.23 14.29 4.62
CA VAL A 97 8.85 14.32 5.94
C VAL A 97 8.68 15.70 6.59
N VAL A 98 8.76 15.71 7.93
CA VAL A 98 8.82 16.96 8.71
C VAL A 98 10.15 17.02 9.43
N LEU A 99 10.90 18.12 9.24
CA LEU A 99 12.16 18.38 9.93
C LEU A 99 12.18 19.82 10.44
N LYS A 100 12.31 20.02 11.75
CA LYS A 100 12.33 21.35 12.39
C LYS A 100 11.10 22.19 12.02
N GLY A 101 9.93 21.56 11.97
CA GLY A 101 8.67 22.18 11.57
C GLY A 101 8.48 22.46 10.08
N GLU A 102 9.46 22.14 9.22
CA GLU A 102 9.33 22.28 7.77
C GLU A 102 8.89 20.95 7.14
N THR A 103 7.87 21.01 6.29
CA THR A 103 7.38 19.86 5.50
C THR A 103 7.98 19.90 4.10
N PHE A 104 8.61 18.81 3.67
CA PHE A 104 9.11 18.64 2.30
C PHE A 104 9.14 17.18 1.87
N ASP A 105 9.28 16.95 0.57
CA ASP A 105 9.42 15.60 0.02
C ASP A 105 10.89 15.21 -0.13
N ILE A 106 11.17 13.92 -0.01
CA ILE A 106 12.45 13.29 -0.32
C ILE A 106 12.29 12.21 -1.40
N ASP A 107 13.34 11.96 -2.16
CA ASP A 107 13.47 10.81 -3.06
C ASP A 107 13.84 9.53 -2.30
N VAL A 108 13.81 8.38 -2.99
CA VAL A 108 14.16 7.06 -2.41
C VAL A 108 15.61 6.97 -1.90
N SER A 109 16.49 7.88 -2.33
CA SER A 109 17.86 8.00 -1.83
C SER A 109 17.98 8.93 -0.63
N GLY A 110 16.87 9.53 -0.17
CA GLY A 110 16.83 10.44 0.96
C GLY A 110 17.12 11.90 0.63
N HIS A 111 17.28 12.26 -0.65
CA HIS A 111 17.53 13.64 -1.04
C HIS A 111 16.23 14.45 -1.07
N ARG A 112 16.28 15.66 -0.53
CA ARG A 112 15.16 16.60 -0.61
C ARG A 112 14.83 16.94 -2.05
N LEU A 113 13.57 16.77 -2.41
CA LEU A 113 13.00 17.15 -3.69
C LEU A 113 12.53 18.60 -3.63
N THR A 114 12.91 19.38 -4.63
CA THR A 114 12.48 20.79 -4.79
C THR A 114 11.44 20.96 -5.88
N GLU A 115 11.33 19.97 -6.77
CA GLU A 115 10.31 19.94 -7.80
C GLU A 115 8.96 19.58 -7.17
N PRO A 116 7.88 20.32 -7.46
CA PRO A 116 6.54 19.92 -7.08
C PRO A 116 6.28 18.48 -7.51
N ARG A 117 5.46 17.76 -6.74
CA ARG A 117 4.91 16.49 -7.22
C ARG A 117 4.19 16.79 -8.54
N GLU A 118 4.58 16.11 -9.62
CA GLU A 118 3.75 16.05 -10.81
C GLU A 118 2.44 15.41 -10.38
N GLN A 119 1.46 16.25 -10.07
CA GLN A 119 0.08 15.83 -10.12
C GLN A 119 -0.15 15.57 -11.60
N PRO A 120 -0.57 14.35 -12.01
CA PRO A 120 -0.97 14.16 -13.38
C PRO A 120 -1.93 15.30 -13.70
N GLU A 121 -1.63 16.09 -14.73
CA GLU A 121 -2.60 17.06 -15.28
C GLU A 121 -3.90 16.28 -15.40
N GLU A 122 -4.95 16.76 -14.73
CA GLU A 122 -6.23 16.07 -14.66
C GLU A 122 -6.77 15.87 -16.09
N ASP A 123 -6.40 14.78 -16.73
CA ASP A 123 -7.01 14.32 -17.96
C ASP A 123 -8.31 13.64 -17.51
N TYR A 124 -9.37 14.45 -17.41
CA TYR A 124 -10.75 14.14 -17.02
C TYR A 124 -11.45 13.06 -17.89
N LEU A 125 -10.70 12.19 -18.58
CA LEU A 125 -11.21 11.11 -19.43
C LEU A 125 -11.07 9.74 -18.76
N ALA A 126 -11.27 9.68 -17.45
CA ALA A 126 -11.36 8.40 -16.74
C ALA A 126 -12.74 7.74 -16.96
N GLN A 127 -12.93 7.29 -18.20
CA GLN A 127 -13.94 6.33 -18.65
C GLN A 127 -15.42 6.71 -18.51
N GLY A 128 -15.80 7.97 -18.23
CA GLY A 128 -17.19 8.41 -18.34
C GLY A 128 -17.51 9.81 -17.81
N ASP A 129 -18.74 10.26 -18.03
CA ASP A 129 -19.27 11.54 -17.54
C ASP A 129 -20.40 11.33 -16.51
N PRO A 130 -20.45 12.11 -15.41
CA PRO A 130 -21.58 12.09 -14.51
C PRO A 130 -22.85 12.62 -15.20
N LEU A 131 -23.97 11.91 -15.03
CA LEU A 131 -25.29 12.36 -15.45
C LEU A 131 -26.03 12.92 -14.24
N ARG A 132 -26.53 14.15 -14.31
CA ARG A 132 -27.26 14.76 -13.18
C ARG A 132 -28.70 15.07 -13.56
N ARG A 133 -29.64 14.67 -12.70
CA ARG A 133 -31.08 14.96 -12.83
C ARG A 133 -31.72 14.99 -11.44
N ASP A 134 -32.50 16.02 -11.14
CA ASP A 134 -33.29 16.13 -9.89
C ASP A 134 -32.48 15.89 -8.61
N GLY A 135 -31.25 16.43 -8.57
CA GLY A 135 -30.33 16.25 -7.43
C GLY A 135 -29.71 14.85 -7.31
N LYS A 136 -30.05 13.92 -8.20
CA LYS A 136 -29.44 12.59 -8.30
C LYS A 136 -28.34 12.56 -9.35
N VAL A 137 -27.44 11.59 -9.18
CA VAL A 137 -26.24 11.37 -9.98
C VAL A 137 -26.30 9.96 -10.57
N GLY A 138 -25.97 9.88 -11.85
CA GLY A 138 -25.74 8.68 -12.62
C GLY A 138 -24.40 8.82 -13.34
N PHE A 139 -24.11 7.91 -14.26
CA PHE A 139 -22.81 7.87 -14.93
C PHE A 139 -22.95 7.31 -16.33
N ARG A 140 -22.40 8.01 -17.33
CA ARG A 140 -22.32 7.54 -18.71
C ARG A 140 -20.89 7.12 -18.97
N PHE A 141 -20.65 5.85 -19.27
CA PHE A 141 -19.31 5.41 -19.59
C PHE A 141 -18.87 5.91 -20.99
N SER A 142 -17.63 6.36 -21.12
CA SER A 142 -17.04 6.84 -22.38
C SER A 142 -16.73 5.70 -23.36
N VAL A 143 -16.60 4.47 -22.84
CA VAL A 143 -16.34 3.25 -23.63
C VAL A 143 -17.58 2.36 -23.57
N GLY A 144 -18.15 2.08 -24.75
CA GLY A 144 -19.41 1.33 -24.87
C GLY A 144 -20.65 2.21 -24.68
N ASN A 145 -21.81 1.57 -24.47
CA ASN A 145 -23.11 2.25 -24.34
C ASN A 145 -23.73 2.10 -22.94
N ALA A 146 -22.94 1.72 -21.94
CA ALA A 146 -23.44 1.53 -20.59
C ALA A 146 -23.79 2.88 -19.96
N VAL A 147 -24.97 2.96 -19.36
CA VAL A 147 -25.46 4.13 -18.65
C VAL A 147 -26.01 3.69 -17.31
N VAL A 148 -25.44 4.27 -16.24
CA VAL A 148 -26.00 4.23 -14.90
C VAL A 148 -27.00 5.39 -14.78
N PRO A 149 -28.29 5.12 -14.55
CA PRO A 149 -29.30 6.17 -14.49
C PRO A 149 -29.07 7.09 -13.28
N PRO A 150 -29.48 8.37 -13.33
CA PRO A 150 -29.33 9.31 -12.23
C PRO A 150 -30.33 9.04 -11.11
N VAL A 151 -30.05 8.02 -10.30
CA VAL A 151 -30.89 7.58 -9.17
C VAL A 151 -30.15 7.57 -7.83
N TYR A 152 -28.84 7.79 -7.86
CA TYR A 152 -27.97 7.78 -6.69
C TYR A 152 -27.79 9.19 -6.14
N ASP A 153 -27.59 9.30 -4.84
CA ASP A 153 -27.22 10.56 -4.20
C ASP A 153 -25.75 10.92 -4.49
N GLU A 154 -24.93 9.93 -4.76
CA GLU A 154 -23.50 10.09 -5.02
C GLU A 154 -22.96 8.94 -5.88
N VAL A 155 -22.04 9.27 -6.77
CA VAL A 155 -21.24 8.31 -7.55
C VAL A 155 -19.79 8.75 -7.44
N ARG A 156 -18.92 7.86 -6.99
CA ARG A 156 -17.45 8.03 -7.00
C ARG A 156 -16.85 6.95 -7.87
N ASP A 157 -15.99 7.32 -8.78
CA ASP A 157 -15.29 6.41 -9.66
C ASP A 157 -13.92 6.00 -9.10
N LEU A 158 -13.57 4.73 -9.29
CA LEU A 158 -12.26 4.19 -8.94
C LEU A 158 -11.48 3.99 -10.25
N TYR A 159 -10.67 5.00 -10.55
CA TYR A 159 -9.99 5.26 -11.83
C TYR A 159 -9.19 4.08 -12.41
N HIS A 160 -8.81 3.10 -11.58
CA HIS A 160 -8.00 1.94 -11.99
C HIS A 160 -8.77 0.61 -12.09
N ASP A 161 -9.81 0.43 -11.28
CA ASP A 161 -10.51 -0.86 -11.15
C ASP A 161 -11.78 -0.92 -12.01
N GLY A 162 -12.19 0.20 -12.62
CA GLY A 162 -13.43 0.31 -13.37
C GLY A 162 -14.66 0.05 -12.49
N LEU A 163 -14.55 0.40 -11.21
CA LEU A 163 -15.64 0.28 -10.24
C LEU A 163 -16.24 1.66 -9.98
N LEU A 164 -17.55 1.71 -9.81
CA LEU A 164 -18.27 2.87 -9.30
C LEU A 164 -18.76 2.58 -7.89
N LEU A 165 -18.35 3.38 -6.92
CA LEU A 165 -18.95 3.42 -5.59
C LEU A 165 -20.18 4.30 -5.67
N VAL A 166 -21.35 3.74 -5.38
CA VAL A 166 -22.63 4.46 -5.49
C VAL A 166 -23.31 4.54 -4.14
N ARG A 167 -23.90 5.68 -3.81
CA ARG A 167 -24.65 5.89 -2.57
C ARG A 167 -26.10 6.21 -2.88
N GLN A 168 -27.02 5.55 -2.18
CA GLN A 168 -28.44 5.88 -2.17
C GLN A 168 -28.94 5.92 -0.73
N GLY A 169 -29.45 7.08 -0.30
CA GLY A 169 -29.71 7.36 1.10
C GLY A 169 -28.41 7.19 1.93
N PRO A 170 -28.46 6.48 3.07
CA PRO A 170 -27.29 6.26 3.92
C PRO A 170 -26.43 5.07 3.47
N LYS A 171 -26.80 4.35 2.40
CA LYS A 171 -26.16 3.09 2.04
C LYS A 171 -25.33 3.19 0.77
N TRP A 172 -24.19 2.52 0.81
CA TRP A 172 -23.24 2.39 -0.29
C TRP A 172 -23.32 1.00 -0.94
N GLY A 173 -23.08 0.97 -2.24
CA GLY A 173 -22.89 -0.23 -3.05
C GLY A 173 -21.83 -0.01 -4.12
N VAL A 174 -21.61 -1.03 -4.95
CA VAL A 174 -20.56 -1.01 -5.99
C VAL A 174 -21.14 -1.49 -7.31
N LEU A 175 -20.91 -0.74 -8.37
CA LEU A 175 -21.18 -1.14 -9.75
C LEU A 175 -19.85 -1.39 -10.49
N ASP A 176 -19.87 -2.21 -11.53
CA ASP A 176 -18.74 -2.31 -12.47
C ASP A 176 -18.84 -1.28 -13.61
N ASN A 177 -17.83 -1.30 -14.49
CA ASN A 177 -17.73 -0.44 -15.67
C ASN A 177 -18.77 -0.71 -16.77
N ARG A 178 -19.77 -1.56 -16.50
CA ARG A 178 -20.95 -1.77 -17.34
C ARG A 178 -22.24 -1.41 -16.59
N GLY A 179 -22.12 -0.76 -15.43
CA GLY A 179 -23.24 -0.42 -14.56
C GLY A 179 -23.87 -1.60 -13.84
N ARG A 180 -23.24 -2.80 -13.86
CA ARG A 180 -23.79 -3.99 -13.18
C ARG A 180 -23.43 -3.95 -11.71
N GLN A 181 -24.41 -4.19 -10.86
CA GLN A 181 -24.20 -4.24 -9.42
C GLN A 181 -23.26 -5.41 -9.05
N ARG A 182 -22.15 -5.08 -8.39
CA ARG A 182 -21.18 -6.02 -7.81
C ARG A 182 -21.41 -6.21 -6.33
N LEU A 183 -21.68 -5.11 -5.61
CA LEU A 183 -22.10 -5.13 -4.22
C LEU A 183 -23.42 -4.37 -4.05
N PRO A 184 -24.39 -4.92 -3.30
CA PRO A 184 -25.67 -4.27 -3.07
C PRO A 184 -25.52 -3.04 -2.16
N LEU A 185 -26.47 -2.10 -2.28
CA LEU A 185 -26.54 -0.88 -1.45
C LEU A 185 -26.93 -1.19 -0.01
N THR A 186 -26.00 -1.77 0.75
CA THR A 186 -26.22 -2.25 2.13
C THR A 186 -25.12 -1.86 3.09
N PHE A 187 -24.01 -1.31 2.59
CA PHE A 187 -22.86 -0.89 3.39
C PHE A 187 -23.10 0.50 3.95
N ASP A 188 -22.63 0.74 5.17
CA ASP A 188 -22.72 2.04 5.83
C ASP A 188 -21.73 3.04 5.23
N ASN A 189 -20.57 2.53 4.79
CA ASN A 189 -19.55 3.33 4.13
C ASN A 189 -18.69 2.46 3.20
N ILE A 190 -18.17 3.07 2.14
CA ILE A 190 -17.08 2.50 1.34
C ILE A 190 -16.06 3.62 1.11
N ARG A 191 -14.87 3.47 1.70
CA ARG A 191 -13.81 4.49 1.62
C ARG A 191 -12.62 3.95 0.83
N ALA A 192 -12.20 4.72 -0.16
CA ALA A 192 -10.93 4.55 -0.86
C ALA A 192 -10.02 5.74 -0.52
N THR A 193 -8.70 5.55 -0.59
CA THR A 193 -7.75 6.61 -0.23
C THR A 193 -6.66 6.73 -1.28
N GLU A 194 -6.20 7.95 -1.54
CA GLU A 194 -5.04 8.23 -2.38
C GLU A 194 -3.77 7.56 -1.85
N GLN A 195 -3.72 7.26 -0.54
CA GLN A 195 -2.52 6.68 0.10
C GLN A 195 -2.06 5.36 -0.53
N ASN A 196 -2.97 4.65 -1.21
CA ASN A 196 -2.65 3.41 -1.91
C ASN A 196 -3.22 3.40 -3.34
N GLY A 197 -3.36 4.58 -3.97
CA GLY A 197 -3.90 4.71 -5.32
C GLY A 197 -5.35 4.25 -5.43
N TYR A 198 -6.14 4.42 -4.36
CA TYR A 198 -7.53 3.99 -4.23
C TYR A 198 -7.75 2.46 -4.27
N ALA A 199 -6.67 1.68 -4.18
CA ALA A 199 -6.74 0.23 -4.15
C ALA A 199 -7.37 -0.29 -2.84
N TYR A 200 -7.98 -1.46 -2.93
CA TYR A 200 -8.57 -2.17 -1.79
C TYR A 200 -9.49 -1.34 -0.87
N PRO A 201 -10.59 -0.74 -1.37
CA PRO A 201 -11.45 0.12 -0.55
C PRO A 201 -11.96 -0.58 0.72
N ILE A 202 -11.97 0.16 1.82
CA ILE A 202 -12.47 -0.33 3.10
C ILE A 202 -13.99 -0.22 3.09
N VAL A 203 -14.65 -1.34 3.32
CA VAL A 203 -16.10 -1.42 3.44
C VAL A 203 -16.48 -1.46 4.90
N GLU A 204 -17.52 -0.73 5.26
CA GLU A 204 -18.09 -0.69 6.60
C GLU A 204 -19.54 -1.19 6.57
N GLN A 205 -19.88 -2.09 7.48
CA GLN A 205 -21.25 -2.54 7.69
C GLN A 205 -21.46 -2.91 9.16
N GLN A 206 -22.50 -2.34 9.78
CA GLN A 206 -22.86 -2.56 11.18
C GLN A 206 -21.69 -2.33 12.16
N GLY A 207 -20.88 -1.30 11.90
CA GLY A 207 -19.70 -0.95 12.71
C GLY A 207 -18.53 -1.94 12.58
N ARG A 208 -18.56 -2.83 11.57
CA ARG A 208 -17.45 -3.73 11.24
C ARG A 208 -16.82 -3.35 9.91
N PHE A 209 -15.53 -3.60 9.81
CA PHE A 209 -14.72 -3.25 8.64
C PHE A 209 -14.23 -4.49 7.89
N GLY A 210 -14.16 -4.35 6.56
CA GLY A 210 -13.62 -5.34 5.63
C GLY A 210 -13.00 -4.63 4.42
N TYR A 211 -12.68 -5.38 3.37
CA TYR A 211 -12.00 -4.85 2.19
C TYR A 211 -12.61 -5.37 0.89
N LEU A 212 -12.81 -4.45 -0.04
CA LEU A 212 -13.19 -4.68 -1.42
C LEU A 212 -11.94 -4.92 -2.26
N GLY A 213 -11.95 -5.92 -3.13
CA GLY A 213 -10.89 -6.15 -4.11
C GLY A 213 -11.18 -5.46 -5.45
N PRO A 214 -10.17 -5.37 -6.33
CA PRO A 214 -10.27 -4.66 -7.61
C PRO A 214 -11.29 -5.27 -8.58
N ASN A 215 -11.67 -6.53 -8.38
CA ASN A 215 -12.71 -7.20 -9.19
C ASN A 215 -14.15 -6.88 -8.73
N GLY A 216 -14.33 -5.98 -7.76
CA GLY A 216 -15.63 -5.62 -7.19
C GLY A 216 -16.19 -6.64 -6.19
N LYS A 217 -15.41 -7.64 -5.76
CA LYS A 217 -15.79 -8.60 -4.72
C LYS A 217 -15.08 -8.28 -3.42
N LEU A 218 -15.70 -8.62 -2.29
CA LEU A 218 -15.04 -8.55 -1.00
C LEU A 218 -13.89 -9.56 -0.93
N ILE A 219 -12.68 -9.08 -0.63
CA ILE A 219 -11.57 -9.93 -0.19
C ILE A 219 -11.87 -10.37 1.24
N ILE A 220 -12.32 -9.41 2.06
CA ILE A 220 -12.65 -9.64 3.46
C ILE A 220 -14.02 -9.04 3.74
N LYS A 221 -14.93 -9.88 4.24
CA LYS A 221 -16.24 -9.42 4.71
C LYS A 221 -16.08 -8.57 5.97
N PRO A 222 -16.95 -7.57 6.20
CA PRO A 222 -16.97 -6.81 7.45
C PRO A 222 -16.94 -7.71 8.69
N LYS A 223 -15.82 -7.67 9.43
CA LYS A 223 -15.65 -8.42 10.69
C LYS A 223 -14.72 -7.76 11.71
N TYR A 224 -13.85 -6.85 11.27
CA TYR A 224 -12.91 -6.18 12.15
C TYR A 224 -13.56 -5.00 12.88
N ALA A 225 -13.11 -4.73 14.10
CA ALA A 225 -13.47 -3.52 14.85
C ALA A 225 -12.78 -2.26 14.31
N ALA A 226 -11.60 -2.41 13.70
CA ALA A 226 -10.90 -1.34 12.99
C ALA A 226 -10.09 -1.90 11.81
N ALA A 227 -9.92 -1.10 10.76
CA ALA A 227 -9.20 -1.44 9.54
C ALA A 227 -8.47 -0.20 9.01
N GLU A 228 -7.18 -0.32 8.72
CA GLU A 228 -6.36 0.72 8.08
C GLU A 228 -6.24 0.45 6.57
N PRO A 229 -5.93 1.46 5.73
CA PRO A 229 -5.70 1.25 4.30
C PRO A 229 -4.60 0.21 4.02
N PHE A 230 -4.71 -0.49 2.89
CA PHE A 230 -3.64 -1.36 2.41
C PHE A 230 -2.39 -0.53 2.07
N VAL A 231 -1.23 -0.95 2.58
CA VAL A 231 0.08 -0.38 2.24
C VAL A 231 1.02 -1.56 1.94
N ALA A 232 1.72 -1.51 0.81
CA ALA A 232 2.67 -2.56 0.39
C ALA A 232 2.08 -3.98 0.33
N GLY A 233 0.77 -4.12 0.08
CA GLY A 233 0.08 -5.41 -0.03
C GLY A 233 -0.43 -5.98 1.29
N VAL A 234 -0.33 -5.26 2.41
CA VAL A 234 -0.92 -5.64 3.69
C VAL A 234 -1.70 -4.49 4.32
N ALA A 235 -2.66 -4.80 5.19
CA ALA A 235 -3.43 -3.82 5.94
C ALA A 235 -3.50 -4.20 7.41
N ARG A 236 -3.35 -3.20 8.28
CA ARG A 236 -3.47 -3.38 9.73
C ARG A 236 -4.94 -3.42 10.14
N VAL A 237 -5.31 -4.40 10.97
CA VAL A 237 -6.68 -4.63 11.43
C VAL A 237 -6.73 -4.90 12.93
N THR A 238 -7.87 -4.60 13.55
CA THR A 238 -8.15 -4.93 14.96
C THR A 238 -9.40 -5.79 15.05
N THR A 239 -9.31 -6.95 15.71
CA THR A 239 -10.46 -7.86 15.92
C THR A 239 -11.46 -7.27 16.93
N PRO A 240 -12.69 -7.80 17.00
CA PRO A 240 -13.65 -7.43 18.05
C PRO A 240 -13.10 -7.52 19.48
N GLU A 241 -12.20 -8.46 19.73
CA GLU A 241 -11.58 -8.73 21.03
C GLU A 241 -10.38 -7.83 21.33
N GLY A 242 -10.05 -6.89 20.43
CA GLY A 242 -8.95 -5.95 20.59
C GLY A 242 -7.58 -6.48 20.15
N LYS A 243 -7.52 -7.66 19.53
CA LYS A 243 -6.26 -8.16 18.95
C LYS A 243 -5.90 -7.38 17.70
N VAL A 244 -4.65 -6.94 17.61
CA VAL A 244 -4.13 -6.25 16.43
C VAL A 244 -3.37 -7.26 15.57
N GLY A 245 -3.56 -7.17 14.25
CA GLY A 245 -2.82 -8.00 13.29
C GLY A 245 -2.81 -7.37 11.91
N TYR A 246 -2.37 -8.15 10.93
CA TYR A 246 -2.34 -7.76 9.53
C TYR A 246 -3.13 -8.73 8.68
N VAL A 247 -3.59 -8.24 7.53
CA VAL A 247 -4.17 -9.07 6.48
C VAL A 247 -3.57 -8.67 5.13
N ASP A 248 -3.33 -9.66 4.27
CA ASP A 248 -2.86 -9.40 2.90
C ASP A 248 -4.00 -9.36 1.87
N ASP A 249 -3.65 -9.07 0.63
CA ASP A 249 -4.56 -8.91 -0.50
C ASP A 249 -5.14 -10.24 -1.03
N GLU A 250 -4.65 -11.37 -0.51
CA GLU A 250 -5.26 -12.70 -0.66
C GLU A 250 -6.25 -13.01 0.47
N GLY A 251 -6.34 -12.14 1.48
CA GLY A 251 -7.20 -12.31 2.66
C GLY A 251 -6.57 -13.19 3.75
N ARG A 252 -5.27 -13.46 3.71
CA ARG A 252 -4.57 -14.25 4.75
C ARG A 252 -4.29 -13.38 5.97
N GLU A 253 -4.63 -13.92 7.13
CA GLU A 253 -4.61 -13.23 8.41
C GLU A 253 -3.36 -13.58 9.25
N TYR A 254 -2.70 -12.55 9.80
CA TYR A 254 -1.50 -12.66 10.60
C TYR A 254 -1.74 -11.95 11.94
N PHE A 255 -2.05 -12.72 12.98
CA PHE A 255 -2.33 -12.24 14.34
C PHE A 255 -1.33 -12.82 15.35
N ASP A 256 -1.17 -12.10 16.46
CA ASP A 256 -0.52 -12.58 17.69
C ASP A 256 -1.39 -13.59 18.49
#